data_AF-A0A849EWB9-F1
#
_entry.id   AF-A0A849EWB9-F1
#
_cell.length_a   1.000
_cell.length_b   1.000
_cell.length_c   1.000
_cell.angle_alpha   90.00
_cell.angle_beta   90.00
_cell.angle_gamma   90.00
#
_symmetry.space_group_name_H-M   'P 1'
#
loop_
_entity.id
_entity.type
_entity.pdbx_description
1 polymer ?
#
loop_
_entity_poly.entity_id
_entity_poly.type
_entity_poly.pdbx_seq_one_letter_code
_entity_poly.pdbx_strand_id
1 'polypeptide(L)'
;MKRIGRYTICGLLGRGGMGKVYKVSLPTIHKVGALKLLDPDPMLQKMMGLSTLRDRFVNEACILAGLSHPNIVAIHDFDEALGKPFYVMNYYPGNLGAMMGESYRVEARSRKFSVEKALHYTRQTLEGLACLHHAGIIHRDVKPFNLLVTAGDGVKLCDFGLSKLRGESFAGPANLNVGSPYYAAPEQETNPDAVAAGTDLYPVGVMLYRMLTGTLPNLGGRKGKYVAVDRFNPDLDSTWDTLVLQAIAPDPHKRFADAETMRRAVDQLAHHFQQRKENQCALSSAPNPSPEKAPSSTAVRTHPMKIRPGKARLLFDLDALWRPTAYTANRFRPPLRQTIADNATGLTWQQAGSRYPVTWHQAKMQVAQLNDMAFGGRTRWRLPTISELATLLRPHPQGEALCIELLFDERQRWLWSADRRSFTAAYYVDVQLGFVGWQDFDAPYYVRAVCTDNPTATGRVSGH
;
A
#
# COMPACT_ATOMS: atom_id res chain seq x y z
N MET A 1 4.65 -11.83 -27.54
CA MET A 1 4.02 -13.07 -27.04
C MET A 1 2.63 -12.72 -26.51
N LYS A 2 1.56 -13.39 -26.96
CA LYS A 2 0.17 -13.08 -26.55
C LYS A 2 -0.34 -13.99 -25.41
N ARG A 3 0.30 -15.16 -25.20
CA ARG A 3 -0.09 -16.17 -24.20
C ARG A 3 1.15 -16.85 -23.58
N ILE A 4 1.00 -17.36 -22.37
CA ILE A 4 1.93 -18.29 -21.70
C ILE A 4 1.12 -19.53 -21.33
N GLY A 5 1.42 -20.69 -21.92
CA GLY A 5 0.55 -21.86 -21.82
C GLY A 5 -0.89 -21.52 -22.20
N ARG A 6 -1.84 -21.84 -21.32
CA ARG A 6 -3.26 -21.51 -21.46
C ARG A 6 -3.62 -20.05 -21.11
N TYR A 7 -2.71 -19.30 -20.50
CA TYR A 7 -2.98 -17.98 -19.94
C TYR A 7 -2.80 -16.85 -20.96
N THR A 8 -3.77 -15.92 -21.03
CA THR A 8 -3.67 -14.75 -21.91
C THR A 8 -2.99 -13.60 -21.17
N ILE A 9 -1.96 -13.00 -21.78
CA ILE A 9 -1.19 -11.91 -21.15
C ILE A 9 -1.97 -10.60 -21.27
N CYS A 10 -2.26 -9.99 -20.12
CA CYS A 10 -2.91 -8.67 -20.02
C CYS A 10 -1.90 -7.53 -19.84
N GLY A 11 -0.72 -7.81 -19.29
CA GLY A 11 0.34 -6.83 -19.09
C GLY A 11 1.54 -7.39 -18.34
N LEU A 12 2.62 -6.62 -18.28
CA LEU A 12 3.80 -6.93 -17.46
C LEU A 12 3.68 -6.19 -16.13
N LEU A 13 3.76 -6.93 -15.02
CA LEU A 13 3.71 -6.39 -13.66
C LEU A 13 5.10 -6.05 -13.11
N GLY A 14 6.11 -6.86 -13.44
CA GLY A 14 7.48 -6.64 -12.96
C GLY A 14 8.51 -7.50 -13.67
N ARG A 15 9.77 -7.09 -13.53
CA ARG A 15 10.96 -7.86 -13.96
C ARG A 15 11.91 -7.94 -12.77
N GLY A 16 12.47 -9.12 -12.54
CA GLY A 16 13.51 -9.36 -11.53
C GLY A 16 14.61 -10.25 -12.09
N GLY A 17 15.63 -10.54 -11.29
CA GLY A 17 16.78 -11.34 -11.73
C GLY A 17 16.40 -12.77 -12.17
N MET A 18 15.44 -13.39 -11.48
CA MET A 18 14.99 -14.75 -11.78
C MET A 18 13.91 -14.84 -12.88
N GLY A 19 13.25 -13.74 -13.24
CA GLY A 19 12.16 -13.84 -14.19
C GLY A 19 11.25 -12.62 -14.31
N LYS A 20 10.10 -12.85 -14.93
CA LYS A 20 9.10 -11.82 -15.24
C LYS A 20 7.77 -12.19 -14.63
N VAL A 21 7.08 -11.19 -14.09
CA VAL A 21 5.72 -11.36 -13.57
C VAL A 21 4.75 -10.69 -14.53
N TYR A 22 3.78 -11.45 -15.00
CA TYR A 22 2.75 -11.00 -15.93
C TYR A 22 1.39 -10.96 -15.24
N LYS A 23 0.60 -9.94 -15.57
CA LYS A 23 -0.84 -9.97 -15.34
C LYS A 23 -1.45 -10.84 -16.42
N VAL A 24 -2.26 -11.82 -16.03
CA VAL A 24 -2.87 -12.77 -16.96
C VAL A 24 -4.35 -12.92 -16.71
N SER A 25 -5.11 -13.25 -17.75
CA SER A 25 -6.49 -13.71 -17.64
C SER A 25 -6.50 -15.24 -17.63
N LEU A 26 -7.13 -15.81 -16.61
CA LEU A 26 -7.35 -17.25 -16.47
C LEU A 26 -8.38 -17.71 -17.52
N PRO A 27 -8.17 -18.88 -18.16
CA PRO A 27 -9.14 -19.45 -19.10
C PRO A 27 -10.51 -19.64 -18.47
N THR A 28 -11.56 -19.59 -19.31
CA THR A 28 -12.95 -19.90 -18.97
C THR A 28 -13.64 -18.92 -18.02
N ILE A 29 -13.07 -18.68 -16.83
CA ILE A 29 -13.65 -17.80 -15.81
C ILE A 29 -13.23 -16.34 -15.96
N HIS A 30 -12.26 -16.05 -16.84
CA HIS A 30 -11.73 -14.72 -17.14
C HIS A 30 -11.22 -13.92 -15.92
N LYS A 31 -11.02 -14.58 -14.78
CA LYS A 31 -10.42 -13.99 -13.57
C LYS A 31 -9.00 -13.51 -13.88
N VAL A 32 -8.64 -12.36 -13.33
CA VAL A 32 -7.27 -11.84 -13.40
C VAL A 32 -6.38 -12.51 -12.36
N GLY A 33 -5.20 -12.97 -12.79
CA GLY A 33 -4.15 -13.51 -11.94
C GLY A 33 -2.79 -12.87 -12.23
N ALA A 34 -1.79 -13.23 -11.42
CA ALA A 34 -0.40 -12.92 -11.68
C ALA A 34 0.35 -14.23 -11.99
N LEU A 35 1.19 -14.22 -13.01
CA LEU A 35 1.98 -15.36 -13.46
C LEU A 35 3.45 -15.00 -13.40
N LYS A 36 4.24 -15.70 -12.57
CA LYS A 36 5.71 -15.56 -12.55
C LYS A 36 6.28 -16.60 -13.50
N LEU A 37 7.03 -16.15 -14.51
CA LEU A 37 7.70 -16.99 -15.51
C LEU A 37 9.20 -16.97 -15.22
N LEU A 38 9.83 -18.15 -15.17
CA LEU A 38 11.28 -18.26 -15.14
C LEU A 38 11.86 -17.74 -16.47
N ASP A 39 12.50 -16.58 -16.42
CA ASP A 39 13.12 -15.92 -17.57
C ASP A 39 14.31 -15.10 -17.06
N PRO A 40 15.37 -15.78 -16.56
CA PRO A 40 16.42 -15.14 -15.79
C PRO A 40 17.25 -14.18 -16.63
N ASP A 41 17.82 -13.18 -15.97
CA ASP A 41 18.76 -12.27 -16.60
C ASP A 41 20.00 -13.03 -17.13
N PRO A 42 20.53 -12.72 -18.33
CA PRO A 42 21.68 -13.42 -18.89
C PRO A 42 22.92 -13.42 -17.99
N MET A 43 23.14 -12.37 -17.21
CA MET A 43 24.27 -12.30 -16.27
C MET A 43 24.06 -13.26 -15.10
N LEU A 44 22.85 -13.31 -14.54
CA LEU A 44 22.52 -14.25 -13.46
C LEU A 44 22.63 -15.70 -13.94
N GLN A 45 22.17 -15.99 -15.16
CA GLN A 45 22.30 -17.30 -15.78
C GLN A 45 23.77 -17.72 -15.94
N LYS A 46 24.66 -16.80 -16.36
CA LYS A 46 26.10 -17.07 -16.44
C LYS A 46 26.73 -17.35 -15.07
N MET A 47 26.27 -16.66 -14.02
CA MET A 47 26.83 -16.78 -12.68
C MET A 47 26.39 -18.05 -11.94
N MET A 48 25.14 -18.51 -12.14
CA MET A 48 24.55 -19.59 -11.34
C MET A 48 24.23 -20.86 -12.13
N GLY A 49 24.14 -20.77 -13.46
CA GLY A 49 23.66 -21.84 -14.32
C GLY A 49 22.13 -21.93 -14.38
N LEU A 50 21.59 -22.31 -15.54
CA LEU A 50 20.14 -22.38 -15.76
C LEU A 50 19.48 -23.50 -14.93
N SER A 51 20.16 -24.63 -14.73
CA SER A 51 19.66 -25.74 -13.91
C SER A 51 19.43 -25.29 -12.46
N THR A 52 20.42 -24.68 -11.83
CA THR A 52 20.33 -24.16 -10.45
C THR A 52 19.19 -23.14 -10.30
N LEU A 53 19.02 -22.25 -11.29
CA LEU A 53 17.93 -21.26 -11.28
C LEU A 53 16.56 -21.91 -11.44
N ARG A 54 16.47 -22.95 -12.27
CA ARG A 54 15.26 -23.75 -12.44
C ARG A 54 14.90 -24.48 -11.15
N ASP A 55 15.85 -25.14 -10.50
CA ASP A 55 15.63 -25.86 -9.25
C ASP A 55 15.17 -24.92 -8.15
N ARG A 56 15.78 -23.73 -8.03
CA ARG A 56 15.33 -22.70 -7.07
C ARG A 56 13.91 -22.22 -7.36
N PHE A 57 13.56 -22.03 -8.62
CA PHE A 57 12.21 -21.59 -9.01
C PHE A 57 11.15 -22.64 -8.71
N VAL A 58 11.45 -23.91 -8.98
CA VAL A 58 10.56 -25.03 -8.63
C VAL A 58 10.44 -25.15 -7.11
N ASN A 59 11.55 -25.06 -6.37
CA ASN A 59 11.54 -25.11 -4.92
C ASN A 59 10.73 -23.95 -4.31
N GLU A 60 10.85 -22.72 -4.85
CA GLU A 60 10.03 -21.57 -4.47
C GLU A 60 8.53 -21.89 -4.60
N ALA A 61 8.13 -22.49 -5.73
CA ALA A 61 6.75 -22.86 -5.96
C ALA A 61 6.27 -23.98 -5.03
N CYS A 62 7.09 -25.00 -4.77
CA CYS A 62 6.77 -26.07 -3.82
C CYS A 62 6.58 -25.55 -2.39
N ILE A 63 7.48 -24.68 -1.92
CA ILE A 63 7.39 -24.02 -0.62
C ILE A 63 6.08 -23.25 -0.51
N LEU A 64 5.79 -22.41 -1.50
CA LEU A 64 4.57 -21.59 -1.53
C LEU A 64 3.29 -22.44 -1.59
N ALA A 65 3.31 -23.55 -2.34
CA ALA A 65 2.17 -24.46 -2.44
C ALA A 65 1.91 -25.25 -1.13
N GLY A 66 2.96 -25.51 -0.35
CA GLY A 66 2.85 -26.20 0.94
C GLY A 66 2.35 -25.32 2.09
N LEU A 67 2.22 -24.00 1.88
CA LEU A 67 1.84 -23.05 2.92
C LEU A 67 0.46 -22.46 2.67
N SER A 68 -0.38 -22.45 3.71
CA SER A 68 -1.68 -21.78 3.69
C SER A 68 -1.77 -20.80 4.85
N HIS A 69 -1.57 -19.51 4.57
CA HIS A 69 -1.61 -18.47 5.59
C HIS A 69 -2.23 -17.17 5.06
N PRO A 70 -3.02 -16.42 5.86
CA PRO A 70 -3.58 -15.13 5.47
C PRO A 70 -2.55 -14.09 5.01
N ASN A 71 -1.30 -14.18 5.46
CA ASN A 71 -0.22 -13.24 5.12
C ASN A 71 0.85 -13.79 4.15
N ILE A 72 0.60 -14.93 3.52
CA ILE A 72 1.47 -15.49 2.48
C ILE A 72 0.67 -15.60 1.18
N VAL A 73 1.33 -15.35 0.04
CA VAL A 73 0.72 -15.56 -1.28
C VAL A 73 0.46 -17.05 -1.51
N ALA A 74 -0.73 -17.40 -1.97
CA ALA A 74 -1.07 -18.75 -2.40
C ALA A 74 -0.86 -18.92 -3.92
N ILE A 75 -0.30 -20.06 -4.30
CA ILE A 75 -0.20 -20.51 -5.70
C ILE A 75 -1.47 -21.28 -6.06
N HIS A 76 -1.97 -21.04 -7.27
CA HIS A 76 -3.14 -21.70 -7.85
C HIS A 76 -2.78 -22.77 -8.86
N ASP A 77 -1.66 -22.59 -9.56
CA ASP A 77 -1.23 -23.47 -10.64
C ASP A 77 0.28 -23.40 -10.85
N PHE A 78 0.86 -24.48 -11.33
CA PHE A 78 2.25 -24.58 -11.75
C PHE A 78 2.30 -25.40 -13.04
N ASP A 79 2.99 -24.89 -14.06
CA ASP A 79 3.08 -25.55 -15.36
C ASP A 79 4.31 -25.02 -16.12
N GLU A 80 4.53 -25.52 -17.33
CA GLU A 80 5.65 -25.17 -18.18
C GLU A 80 5.19 -24.76 -19.57
N ALA A 81 5.77 -23.68 -20.10
CA ALA A 81 5.49 -23.22 -21.45
C ALA A 81 6.79 -22.96 -22.20
N LEU A 82 6.96 -23.59 -23.37
CA LEU A 82 8.16 -23.44 -24.21
C LEU A 82 9.47 -23.72 -23.44
N GLY A 83 9.46 -24.75 -22.59
CA GLY A 83 10.64 -25.12 -21.79
C GLY A 83 10.90 -24.22 -20.57
N LYS A 84 9.98 -23.30 -20.24
CA LYS A 84 10.12 -22.37 -19.12
C LYS A 84 9.02 -22.61 -18.07
N PRO A 85 9.38 -22.99 -16.83
CA PRO A 85 8.41 -23.17 -15.77
C PRO A 85 7.80 -21.83 -15.36
N PHE A 86 6.55 -21.88 -14.93
CA PHE A 86 5.84 -20.75 -14.38
C PHE A 86 4.86 -21.20 -13.30
N TYR A 87 4.47 -20.26 -12.44
CA TYR A 87 3.37 -20.47 -11.51
C TYR A 87 2.40 -19.29 -11.52
N VAL A 88 1.16 -19.57 -11.17
CA VAL A 88 0.05 -18.60 -11.16
C VAL A 88 -0.42 -18.37 -9.72
N MET A 89 -0.65 -17.11 -9.38
CA MET A 89 -1.11 -16.66 -8.07
C MET A 89 -2.19 -15.59 -8.21
N ASN A 90 -2.82 -15.22 -7.09
CA ASN A 90 -3.75 -14.08 -7.07
C ASN A 90 -3.01 -12.79 -7.50
N TYR A 91 -3.69 -11.97 -8.29
CA TYR A 91 -3.22 -10.63 -8.59
C TYR A 91 -3.54 -9.68 -7.43
N TYR A 92 -2.54 -8.93 -6.98
CA TYR A 92 -2.67 -7.87 -5.99
C TYR A 92 -2.22 -6.54 -6.61
N PRO A 93 -3.05 -5.48 -6.59
CA PRO A 93 -2.77 -4.24 -7.30
C PRO A 93 -1.72 -3.36 -6.62
N GLY A 94 -1.43 -3.56 -5.33
CA GLY A 94 -0.52 -2.73 -4.55
C GLY A 94 0.60 -3.53 -3.91
N ASN A 95 1.67 -2.82 -3.55
CA ASN A 95 2.70 -3.28 -2.63
C ASN A 95 3.13 -2.13 -1.72
N LEU A 96 3.77 -2.46 -0.60
CA LEU A 96 4.15 -1.46 0.40
C LEU A 96 5.15 -0.43 -0.16
N GLY A 97 6.09 -0.83 -1.01
CA GLY A 97 7.06 0.09 -1.62
C GLY A 97 6.40 1.18 -2.46
N ALA A 98 5.45 0.78 -3.31
CA ALA A 98 4.63 1.71 -4.07
C ALA A 98 3.78 2.61 -3.16
N MET A 99 3.23 2.09 -2.06
CA MET A 99 2.49 2.90 -1.08
C MET A 99 3.39 3.91 -0.36
N MET A 100 4.62 3.53 -0.01
CA MET A 100 5.64 4.42 0.55
C MET A 100 6.16 5.46 -0.45
N GLY A 101 5.88 5.29 -1.75
CA GLY A 101 6.47 6.15 -2.78
C GLY A 101 7.97 5.89 -2.95
N GLU A 102 8.42 4.68 -2.58
CA GLU A 102 9.79 4.25 -2.81
C GLU A 102 10.05 4.13 -4.31
N SER A 103 11.23 4.59 -4.72
CA SER A 103 11.69 4.56 -6.11
C SER A 103 13.00 3.79 -6.22
N TYR A 104 13.60 3.76 -7.40
CA TYR A 104 14.96 3.21 -7.60
C TYR A 104 16.02 3.89 -6.72
N ARG A 105 15.77 5.12 -6.25
CA ARG A 105 16.56 5.81 -5.24
C ARG A 105 16.00 5.52 -3.86
N VAL A 106 16.44 4.42 -3.27
CA VAL A 106 15.93 3.91 -1.98
C VAL A 106 16.22 4.91 -0.86
N GLU A 107 17.29 5.70 -0.95
CA GLU A 107 17.65 6.73 0.03
C GLU A 107 16.75 7.98 0.00
N ALA A 108 15.94 8.15 -1.05
CA ALA A 108 15.02 9.27 -1.14
C ALA A 108 13.93 9.20 -0.04
N ARG A 109 13.43 10.38 0.36
CA ARG A 109 12.30 10.47 1.28
C ARG A 109 11.12 9.67 0.74
N SER A 110 10.42 9.02 1.66
CA SER A 110 9.20 8.25 1.44
C SER A 110 8.02 8.92 2.15
N ARG A 111 6.80 8.52 1.78
CA ARG A 111 5.59 8.89 2.48
C ARG A 111 5.59 8.30 3.89
N LYS A 112 5.19 9.12 4.85
CA LYS A 112 4.92 8.68 6.21
C LYS A 112 3.56 7.98 6.26
N PHE A 113 3.41 7.05 7.19
CA PHE A 113 2.17 6.34 7.45
C PHE A 113 1.64 6.84 8.80
N SER A 114 0.33 6.71 9.03
CA SER A 114 -0.14 6.84 10.41
C SER A 114 0.46 5.72 11.26
N VAL A 115 0.52 5.97 12.56
CA VAL A 115 1.10 5.03 13.53
C VAL A 115 0.34 3.70 13.49
N GLU A 116 -0.98 3.77 13.51
CA GLU A 116 -1.87 2.60 13.43
C GLU A 116 -1.64 1.82 12.14
N LYS A 117 -1.39 2.53 11.02
CA LYS A 117 -1.16 1.89 9.73
C LYS A 117 0.18 1.19 9.65
N ALA A 118 1.23 1.83 10.16
CA ALA A 118 2.56 1.25 10.23
C ALA A 118 2.57 -0.01 11.11
N LEU A 119 1.91 0.04 12.28
CA LEU A 119 1.73 -1.10 13.17
C LEU A 119 0.93 -2.23 12.51
N HIS A 120 -0.20 -1.90 11.85
CA HIS A 120 -1.06 -2.87 11.17
C HIS A 120 -0.32 -3.72 10.13
N TYR A 121 0.48 -3.08 9.27
CA TYR A 121 1.28 -3.80 8.28
C TYR A 121 2.49 -4.52 8.88
N THR A 122 3.10 -3.95 9.92
CA THR A 122 4.20 -4.60 10.65
C THR A 122 3.73 -5.90 11.31
N ARG A 123 2.61 -5.86 12.02
CA ARG A 123 1.98 -7.00 12.68
C ARG A 123 1.69 -8.13 11.69
N GLN A 124 1.03 -7.82 10.58
CA GLN A 124 0.70 -8.80 9.54
C GLN A 124 1.94 -9.39 8.84
N THR A 125 2.98 -8.59 8.67
CA THR A 125 4.26 -9.07 8.14
C THR A 125 4.87 -10.09 9.10
N LEU A 126 4.88 -9.79 10.40
CA LEU A 126 5.38 -10.69 11.44
C LEU A 126 4.54 -11.98 11.56
N GLU A 127 3.22 -11.91 11.41
CA GLU A 127 2.35 -13.11 11.35
C GLU A 127 2.75 -14.03 10.18
N GLY A 128 2.99 -13.47 9.00
CA GLY A 128 3.47 -14.22 7.85
C GLY A 128 4.87 -14.82 8.06
N LEU A 129 5.80 -14.06 8.65
CA LEU A 129 7.14 -14.53 8.97
C LEU A 129 7.14 -15.64 10.03
N ALA A 130 6.28 -15.53 11.06
CA ALA A 130 6.14 -16.56 12.08
C ALA A 130 5.71 -17.91 11.46
N CYS A 131 4.77 -17.89 10.51
CA CYS A 131 4.37 -19.09 9.76
C CYS A 131 5.54 -19.70 8.97
N LEU A 132 6.35 -18.87 8.30
CA LEU A 132 7.52 -19.34 7.55
C LEU A 132 8.59 -19.94 8.47
N HIS A 133 8.91 -19.24 9.55
CA HIS A 133 9.91 -19.67 10.52
C HIS A 133 9.51 -20.98 11.20
N HIS A 134 8.21 -21.16 11.49
CA HIS A 134 7.67 -22.41 12.01
C HIS A 134 7.88 -23.58 11.04
N ALA A 135 7.72 -23.34 9.74
CA ALA A 135 7.99 -24.32 8.68
C ALA A 135 9.50 -24.48 8.37
N GLY A 136 10.39 -23.84 9.15
CA GLY A 136 11.84 -23.92 8.97
C GLY A 136 12.38 -23.12 7.78
N ILE A 137 11.59 -22.17 7.25
CA ILE A 137 11.93 -21.36 6.07
C ILE A 137 12.34 -19.95 6.51
N ILE A 138 13.50 -19.48 6.06
CA ILE A 138 13.94 -18.08 6.23
C ILE A 138 13.75 -17.35 4.89
N HIS A 139 13.09 -16.19 4.89
CA HIS A 139 12.71 -15.47 3.67
C HIS A 139 13.89 -14.78 2.98
N ARG A 140 14.76 -14.11 3.74
CA ARG A 140 16.03 -13.44 3.32
C ARG A 140 15.91 -12.26 2.36
N ASP A 141 14.71 -11.89 1.92
CA ASP A 141 14.50 -10.73 1.04
C ASP A 141 13.20 -9.99 1.41
N VAL A 142 12.96 -9.86 2.71
CA VAL A 142 11.85 -9.05 3.21
C VAL A 142 12.13 -7.58 2.89
N LYS A 143 11.25 -6.96 2.11
CA LYS A 143 11.35 -5.55 1.68
C LYS A 143 9.99 -5.01 1.25
N PRO A 144 9.81 -3.69 1.14
CA PRO A 144 8.51 -3.11 0.80
C PRO A 144 7.88 -3.63 -0.49
N PHE A 145 8.67 -3.93 -1.53
CA PHE A 145 8.15 -4.44 -2.81
C PHE A 145 7.72 -5.91 -2.76
N ASN A 146 8.14 -6.68 -1.75
CA ASN A 146 7.75 -8.07 -1.53
C ASN A 146 6.57 -8.20 -0.54
N LEU A 147 6.05 -7.08 -0.03
CA LEU A 147 4.84 -7.00 0.77
C LEU A 147 3.69 -6.50 -0.11
N LEU A 148 2.96 -7.43 -0.74
CA LEU A 148 1.80 -7.09 -1.53
C LEU A 148 0.65 -6.66 -0.62
N VAL A 149 -0.13 -5.68 -1.06
CA VAL A 149 -1.25 -5.13 -0.31
C VAL A 149 -2.56 -5.47 -1.02
N THR A 150 -3.41 -6.21 -0.32
CA THR A 150 -4.73 -6.63 -0.81
C THR A 150 -5.72 -5.47 -0.76
N ALA A 151 -6.87 -5.59 -1.43
CA ALA A 151 -7.97 -4.62 -1.40
C ALA A 151 -8.66 -4.49 -0.03
N GLY A 152 -8.59 -5.54 0.79
CA GLY A 152 -9.10 -5.59 2.16
C GLY A 152 -8.07 -5.18 3.22
N ASP A 153 -7.02 -4.46 2.82
CA ASP A 153 -5.99 -3.96 3.73
C ASP A 153 -5.09 -5.00 4.40
N GLY A 154 -5.06 -6.21 3.84
CA GLY A 154 -4.13 -7.26 4.24
C GLY A 154 -2.77 -7.18 3.55
N VAL A 155 -1.71 -7.66 4.22
CA VAL A 155 -0.37 -7.89 3.66
C VAL A 155 -0.24 -9.33 3.17
N LYS A 156 0.44 -9.53 2.04
CA LYS A 156 0.81 -10.84 1.49
C LYS A 156 2.30 -10.86 1.15
N LEU A 157 3.07 -11.70 1.85
CA LEU A 157 4.46 -11.98 1.54
C LEU A 157 4.58 -12.73 0.21
N CYS A 158 5.46 -12.25 -0.66
CA CYS A 158 5.77 -12.89 -1.94
C CYS A 158 7.28 -12.92 -2.22
N ASP A 159 7.65 -13.62 -3.29
CA ASP A 159 9.01 -13.70 -3.84
C ASP A 159 10.02 -14.36 -2.89
N PHE A 160 9.98 -15.70 -2.86
CA PHE A 160 10.82 -16.54 -2.01
C PHE A 160 12.10 -17.00 -2.74
N GLY A 161 12.47 -16.35 -3.85
CA GLY A 161 13.59 -16.76 -4.72
C GLY A 161 14.96 -16.73 -4.04
N LEU A 162 15.07 -16.06 -2.88
CA LEU A 162 16.26 -16.05 -2.03
C LEU A 162 16.07 -16.83 -0.71
N SER A 163 14.91 -17.45 -0.50
CA SER A 163 14.60 -18.20 0.72
C SER A 163 15.51 -19.41 0.89
N LYS A 164 15.62 -19.87 2.14
CA LYS A 164 16.51 -20.97 2.54
C LYS A 164 15.82 -21.81 3.61
N LEU A 165 15.87 -23.14 3.48
CA LEU A 165 15.48 -24.04 4.57
C LEU A 165 16.58 -24.07 5.63
N ARG A 166 16.18 -24.15 6.90
CA ARG A 166 17.12 -24.20 8.03
C ARG A 166 18.05 -25.41 7.87
N GLY A 167 19.36 -25.15 7.79
CA GLY A 167 20.39 -26.18 7.67
C GLY A 167 20.92 -26.45 6.26
N GLU A 168 20.34 -25.84 5.22
CA GLU A 168 20.93 -25.90 3.86
C GLU A 168 22.20 -25.03 3.77
N SER A 169 23.05 -25.21 2.75
CA SER A 169 24.14 -24.27 2.42
C SER A 169 23.73 -23.38 1.25
N PHE A 170 24.17 -22.12 1.23
CA PHE A 170 23.90 -21.23 0.11
C PHE A 170 24.72 -21.63 -1.11
N ALA A 171 24.09 -22.33 -2.05
CA ALA A 171 24.69 -22.72 -3.33
C ALA A 171 24.76 -21.55 -4.33
N GLY A 172 25.29 -20.39 -3.94
CA GLY A 172 25.51 -19.23 -4.82
C GLY A 172 26.96 -18.75 -4.78
N PRO A 173 27.41 -17.96 -5.78
CA PRO A 173 28.78 -17.44 -5.79
C PRO A 173 29.07 -16.61 -4.55
N ALA A 174 30.28 -16.74 -3.97
CA ALA A 174 30.70 -16.03 -2.76
C ALA A 174 30.62 -14.49 -2.86
N ASN A 175 30.60 -13.95 -4.08
CA ASN A 175 30.54 -12.50 -4.35
C ASN A 175 29.12 -11.98 -4.65
N LEU A 176 28.07 -12.80 -4.49
CA LEU A 176 26.69 -12.37 -4.72
C LEU A 176 26.11 -11.79 -3.43
N ASN A 177 25.88 -10.47 -3.39
CA ASN A 177 25.16 -9.83 -2.28
C ASN A 177 23.76 -10.44 -2.17
N VAL A 178 23.43 -11.02 -1.01
CA VAL A 178 22.13 -11.65 -0.78
C VAL A 178 21.18 -10.69 -0.07
N GLY A 179 20.05 -10.41 -0.71
CA GLY A 179 19.02 -9.51 -0.20
C GLY A 179 19.07 -8.15 -0.87
N SER A 180 18.13 -7.28 -0.50
CA SER A 180 18.01 -5.95 -1.10
C SER A 180 18.77 -4.89 -0.31
N PRO A 181 19.48 -3.96 -0.97
CA PRO A 181 20.21 -2.89 -0.29
C PRO A 181 19.35 -2.14 0.72
N TYR A 182 19.95 -1.72 1.84
CA TYR A 182 19.30 -1.05 2.99
C TYR A 182 18.34 -1.91 3.83
N TYR A 183 17.86 -3.04 3.30
CA TYR A 183 16.95 -3.95 3.99
C TYR A 183 17.62 -5.26 4.41
N ALA A 184 18.63 -5.72 3.68
CA ALA A 184 19.40 -6.91 4.02
C ALA A 184 20.04 -6.77 5.41
N ALA A 185 19.93 -7.82 6.21
CA ALA A 185 20.57 -7.86 7.52
C ALA A 185 22.10 -8.01 7.35
N PRO A 186 22.94 -7.42 8.22
CA PRO A 186 24.40 -7.45 8.09
C PRO A 186 25.01 -8.87 7.98
N GLU A 187 24.41 -9.86 8.64
CA GLU A 187 24.86 -11.25 8.57
C GLU A 187 24.62 -11.90 7.21
N GLN A 188 23.68 -11.40 6.39
CA GLN A 188 23.47 -11.90 5.03
C GLN A 188 24.66 -11.59 4.10
N GLU A 189 25.39 -10.53 4.40
CA GLU A 189 26.58 -10.12 3.66
C GLU A 189 27.85 -10.78 4.23
N THR A 190 27.95 -10.88 5.56
CA THR A 190 29.17 -11.38 6.23
C THR A 190 29.22 -12.91 6.36
N ASN A 191 28.09 -13.56 6.58
CA ASN A 191 27.98 -15.02 6.67
C ASN A 191 26.60 -15.51 6.18
N PRO A 192 26.41 -15.63 4.85
CA PRO A 192 25.14 -16.04 4.24
C PRO A 192 24.60 -17.41 4.72
N ASP A 193 25.45 -18.23 5.34
CA ASP A 193 25.10 -19.54 5.85
C ASP A 193 24.58 -19.56 7.29
N ALA A 194 24.96 -18.56 8.09
CA ALA A 194 24.52 -18.42 9.49
C ALA A 194 23.16 -17.70 9.66
N VAL A 195 22.42 -17.47 8.57
CA VAL A 195 21.10 -16.83 8.61
C VAL A 195 20.09 -17.63 9.44
N ALA A 196 19.27 -16.92 10.21
CA ALA A 196 18.28 -17.49 11.11
C ALA A 196 16.98 -16.65 11.09
N ALA A 197 15.99 -16.99 11.92
CA ALA A 197 14.73 -16.24 12.02
C ALA A 197 14.95 -14.73 12.25
N GLY A 198 15.94 -14.37 13.08
CA GLY A 198 16.33 -12.98 13.36
C GLY A 198 16.81 -12.19 12.14
N THR A 199 17.21 -12.86 11.05
CA THR A 199 17.58 -12.22 9.77
C THR A 199 16.39 -11.54 9.12
N ASP A 200 15.20 -12.14 9.18
CA ASP A 200 13.98 -11.54 8.61
C ASP A 200 13.38 -10.44 9.50
N LEU A 201 13.81 -10.31 10.75
CA LEU A 201 13.30 -9.31 11.70
C LEU A 201 13.96 -7.94 11.52
N TYR A 202 15.21 -7.93 11.07
CA TYR A 202 15.96 -6.70 10.76
C TYR A 202 15.24 -5.82 9.72
N PRO A 203 14.89 -6.31 8.51
CA PRO A 203 14.16 -5.51 7.53
C PRO A 203 12.79 -5.04 8.03
N VAL A 204 12.12 -5.79 8.91
CA VAL A 204 10.85 -5.35 9.53
C VAL A 204 11.07 -4.11 10.39
N GLY A 205 12.12 -4.08 11.21
CA GLY A 205 12.50 -2.89 11.97
C GLY A 205 12.83 -1.68 11.09
N VAL A 206 13.59 -1.90 10.00
CA VAL A 206 13.91 -0.86 9.00
C VAL A 206 12.63 -0.31 8.36
N MET A 207 11.70 -1.18 7.95
CA MET A 207 10.44 -0.77 7.34
C MET A 207 9.54 -0.02 8.32
N LEU A 208 9.45 -0.47 9.59
CA LEU A 208 8.68 0.22 10.62
C LEU A 208 9.21 1.65 10.81
N TYR A 209 10.52 1.80 11.03
CA TYR A 209 11.15 3.12 11.16
C TYR A 209 10.87 4.00 9.93
N ARG A 210 10.98 3.42 8.73
CA ARG A 210 10.78 4.18 7.49
C ARG A 210 9.33 4.57 7.27
N MET A 211 8.36 3.74 7.61
CA MET A 211 6.94 4.07 7.56
C MET A 211 6.62 5.23 8.52
N LEU A 212 7.23 5.26 9.71
CA LEU A 212 6.98 6.32 10.71
C LEU A 212 7.69 7.64 10.36
N THR A 213 8.92 7.58 9.86
CA THR A 213 9.77 8.79 9.67
C THR A 213 9.82 9.29 8.23
N GLY A 214 9.50 8.43 7.26
CA GLY A 214 9.72 8.68 5.83
C GLY A 214 11.18 8.55 5.40
N THR A 215 12.08 8.12 6.30
CA THR A 215 13.53 8.01 6.06
C THR A 215 14.09 6.65 6.48
N LEU A 216 15.22 6.23 5.93
CA LEU A 216 15.91 5.03 6.39
C LEU A 216 16.62 5.28 7.73
N PRO A 217 16.71 4.28 8.64
CA PRO A 217 17.49 4.41 9.86
C PRO A 217 18.98 4.56 9.51
N ASN A 218 19.64 5.57 10.09
CA ASN A 218 21.07 5.76 9.91
C ASN A 218 21.83 5.04 11.03
N LEU A 219 22.38 3.86 10.72
CA LEU A 219 23.07 2.99 11.69
C LEU A 219 24.58 3.21 11.76
N GLY A 220 25.11 4.26 11.12
CA GLY A 220 26.50 4.69 11.31
C GLY A 220 27.49 4.12 10.30
N GLY A 221 27.56 4.74 9.12
CA GLY A 221 28.75 4.75 8.25
C GLY A 221 29.04 6.18 7.76
N ARG A 222 30.30 6.64 7.90
CA ARG A 222 30.95 7.94 7.55
C ARG A 222 30.17 9.29 7.68
N LYS A 223 28.84 9.37 7.85
CA LYS A 223 28.06 10.64 7.79
C LYS A 223 26.79 10.74 8.68
N GLY A 224 26.56 9.93 9.72
CA GLY A 224 25.50 10.29 10.71
C GLY A 224 25.15 9.26 11.80
N LYS A 225 24.33 9.71 12.77
CA LYS A 225 23.83 8.98 13.95
C LYS A 225 22.34 8.66 13.78
N TYR A 226 21.86 7.58 14.41
CA TYR A 226 20.42 7.25 14.51
C TYR A 226 19.61 8.45 14.99
N VAL A 227 18.50 8.76 14.32
CA VAL A 227 17.60 9.86 14.67
C VAL A 227 16.34 9.25 15.28
N ALA A 228 16.01 9.64 16.50
CA ALA A 228 14.84 9.17 17.22
C ALA A 228 13.54 9.46 16.47
N VAL A 229 12.56 8.55 16.59
CA VAL A 229 11.28 8.68 15.87
C VAL A 229 10.44 9.86 16.36
N ASP A 230 10.60 10.26 17.62
CA ASP A 230 9.93 11.40 18.25
C ASP A 230 10.22 12.74 17.55
N ARG A 231 11.41 12.86 16.93
CA ARG A 231 11.82 14.02 16.11
C ARG A 231 10.99 14.17 14.83
N PHE A 232 10.35 13.10 14.38
CA PHE A 232 9.52 13.10 13.18
C PHE A 232 8.03 13.09 13.48
N ASN A 233 7.64 12.61 14.66
CA ASN A 233 6.28 12.57 15.15
C ASN A 233 6.27 12.72 16.69
N PRO A 234 5.79 13.86 17.24
CA PRO A 234 5.79 14.11 18.68
C PRO A 234 4.84 13.20 19.46
N ASP A 235 3.94 12.49 18.79
CA ASP A 235 3.05 11.51 19.42
C ASP A 235 3.78 10.21 19.80
N LEU A 236 5.02 10.03 19.33
CA LEU A 236 5.88 8.88 19.63
C LEU A 236 6.81 9.18 20.82
N ASP A 237 7.22 8.15 21.54
CA ASP A 237 8.17 8.21 22.66
C ASP A 237 9.34 7.24 22.48
N SER A 238 10.24 7.20 23.45
CA SER A 238 11.46 6.38 23.42
C SER A 238 11.22 4.86 23.38
N THR A 239 10.01 4.39 23.70
CA THR A 239 9.69 2.94 23.62
C THR A 239 9.69 2.46 22.17
N TRP A 240 9.35 3.33 21.23
CA TRP A 240 9.42 3.06 19.80
C TRP A 240 10.86 2.87 19.33
N ASP A 241 11.77 3.74 19.78
CA ASP A 241 13.18 3.64 19.45
C ASP A 241 13.80 2.36 20.03
N THR A 242 13.37 1.94 21.23
CA THR A 242 13.83 0.69 21.85
C THR A 242 13.47 -0.51 20.98
N LEU A 243 12.20 -0.61 20.53
CA LEU A 243 11.76 -1.70 19.65
C LEU A 243 12.51 -1.68 18.31
N VAL A 244 12.61 -0.51 17.68
CA VAL A 244 13.28 -0.35 16.38
C VAL A 244 14.77 -0.72 16.49
N LEU A 245 15.48 -0.19 17.49
CA LEU A 245 16.91 -0.45 17.70
C LEU A 245 17.19 -1.91 18.03
N GLN A 246 16.31 -2.57 18.79
CA GLN A 246 16.42 -4.01 19.04
C GLN A 246 16.24 -4.81 17.75
N ALA A 247 15.24 -4.49 16.93
CA ALA A 247 15.00 -5.19 15.66
C ALA A 247 16.16 -5.03 14.67
N ILE A 248 16.76 -3.84 14.59
CA ILE A 248 17.85 -3.52 13.64
C ILE A 248 19.25 -3.66 14.24
N ALA A 249 19.40 -4.36 15.37
CA ALA A 249 20.70 -4.59 15.98
C ALA A 249 21.63 -5.31 14.99
N PRO A 250 22.90 -4.86 14.80
CA PRO A 250 23.82 -5.53 13.87
C PRO A 250 24.08 -6.99 14.24
N ASP A 251 24.18 -7.27 15.54
CA ASP A 251 24.30 -8.61 16.09
C ASP A 251 22.90 -9.28 16.14
N PRO A 252 22.67 -10.39 15.41
CA PRO A 252 21.39 -11.08 15.38
C PRO A 252 20.98 -11.63 16.76
N HIS A 253 21.92 -11.93 17.66
CA HIS A 253 21.60 -12.42 19.00
C HIS A 253 21.03 -11.34 19.92
N LYS A 254 21.18 -10.06 19.56
CA LYS A 254 20.60 -8.92 20.29
C LYS A 254 19.20 -8.54 19.77
N ARG A 255 18.73 -9.19 18.71
CA ARG A 255 17.37 -8.97 18.16
C ARG A 255 16.34 -9.78 18.94
N PHE A 256 15.08 -9.66 18.53
CA PHE A 256 14.02 -10.54 19.01
C PHE A 256 14.33 -12.01 18.66
N ALA A 257 13.99 -12.93 19.57
CA ALA A 257 14.27 -14.35 19.39
C ALA A 257 13.55 -14.95 18.17
N ASP A 258 12.31 -14.49 17.93
CA ASP A 258 11.45 -14.93 16.83
C ASP A 258 10.43 -13.85 16.45
N ALA A 259 9.75 -14.07 15.31
CA ALA A 259 8.74 -13.15 14.79
C ALA A 259 7.56 -12.95 15.75
N GLU A 260 7.17 -13.97 16.51
CA GLU A 260 6.05 -13.91 17.46
C GLU A 260 6.38 -13.02 18.67
N THR A 261 7.61 -13.08 19.16
CA THR A 261 8.11 -12.23 20.25
C THR A 261 8.17 -10.77 19.80
N MET A 262 8.65 -10.51 18.58
CA MET A 262 8.60 -9.16 18.01
C MET A 262 7.15 -8.68 17.80
N ARG A 263 6.24 -9.55 17.36
CA ARG A 263 4.82 -9.23 17.15
C ARG A 263 4.16 -8.83 18.46
N ARG A 264 4.42 -9.55 19.55
CA ARG A 264 3.91 -9.21 20.89
C ARG A 264 4.44 -7.84 21.36
N ALA A 265 5.69 -7.52 21.09
CA ALA A 265 6.24 -6.19 21.40
C ALA A 265 5.55 -5.08 20.58
N VAL A 266 5.25 -5.33 19.30
CA VAL A 266 4.48 -4.42 18.44
C VAL A 266 3.04 -4.24 18.95
N ASP A 267 2.39 -5.31 19.41
CA ASP A 267 1.03 -5.23 19.97
C ASP A 267 1.01 -4.42 21.28
N GLN A 268 2.02 -4.59 22.16
CA GLN A 268 2.16 -3.79 23.38
C GLN A 268 2.35 -2.31 23.05
N LEU A 269 3.17 -2.01 22.04
CA LEU A 269 3.41 -0.64 21.57
C LEU A 269 2.13 0.00 21.00
N ALA A 270 1.33 -0.79 20.27
CA ALA A 270 0.03 -0.37 19.77
C ALA A 270 -0.94 -0.02 20.91
N HIS A 271 -1.02 -0.87 21.94
CA HIS A 271 -1.85 -0.61 23.12
C HIS A 271 -1.43 0.66 23.87
N HIS A 272 -0.12 0.85 24.08
CA HIS A 272 0.39 2.05 24.75
C HIS A 272 0.05 3.33 23.96
N PHE A 273 0.23 3.30 22.64
CA PHE A 273 -0.13 4.42 21.78
C PHE A 273 -1.63 4.74 21.82
N GLN A 274 -2.48 3.71 21.75
CA GLN A 274 -3.93 3.89 21.79
C GLN A 274 -4.38 4.51 23.13
N GLN A 275 -3.83 4.08 24.26
CA GLN A 275 -4.11 4.68 25.57
C GLN A 275 -3.69 6.15 25.64
N ARG A 276 -2.50 6.49 25.12
CA ARG A 276 -2.04 7.88 25.06
C ARG A 276 -2.96 8.74 24.20
N LYS A 277 -3.39 8.23 23.04
CA LYS A 277 -4.34 8.88 22.14
C LYS A 277 -5.69 9.11 22.81
N GLU A 278 -6.25 8.08 23.45
CA GLU A 278 -7.53 8.18 24.17
C GLU A 278 -7.46 9.21 25.31
N ASN A 279 -6.39 9.20 26.10
CA ASN A 279 -6.18 10.19 27.16
C ASN A 279 -6.10 11.62 26.60
N GLN A 280 -5.41 11.81 25.47
CA GLN A 280 -5.33 13.11 24.80
C GLN A 280 -6.70 13.57 24.28
N CYS A 281 -7.47 12.66 23.68
CA CYS A 281 -8.81 12.96 23.18
C CYS A 281 -9.82 13.24 24.30
N ALA A 282 -9.70 12.56 25.44
CA ALA A 282 -10.53 12.82 26.61
C ALA A 282 -10.27 14.22 27.22
N LEU A 283 -9.04 14.71 27.14
CA LEU A 283 -8.66 16.06 27.60
C LEU A 283 -9.07 17.16 26.62
N SER A 284 -9.17 16.83 25.32
CA SER A 284 -9.64 17.74 24.26
C SER A 284 -11.17 17.72 24.12
N SER A 285 -11.89 18.21 25.12
CA SER A 285 -13.31 18.58 24.99
C SER A 285 -13.45 20.10 24.97
N ALA A 286 -13.14 20.74 23.84
CA ALA A 286 -13.39 22.17 23.62
C ALA A 286 -13.83 22.42 22.16
N PRO A 287 -14.71 23.42 21.95
CA PRO A 287 -15.67 23.45 20.85
C PRO A 287 -15.05 23.81 19.48
N ASN A 288 -15.78 23.42 18.43
CA ASN A 288 -15.58 23.79 17.03
C ASN A 288 -14.93 25.19 16.88
N PRO A 289 -13.89 25.34 16.05
CA PRO A 289 -13.36 26.65 15.75
C PRO A 289 -14.47 27.55 15.19
N SER A 290 -14.61 28.73 15.80
CA SER A 290 -15.47 29.83 15.36
C SER A 290 -15.32 30.08 13.86
N PRO A 291 -16.37 30.56 13.17
CA PRO A 291 -16.33 30.75 11.73
C PRO A 291 -15.32 31.86 11.38
N GLU A 292 -14.13 31.48 10.93
CA GLU A 292 -13.25 32.39 10.20
C GLU A 292 -13.98 32.90 8.96
N LYS A 293 -13.82 34.21 8.70
CA LYS A 293 -14.43 34.94 7.58
C LYS A 293 -14.33 34.15 6.28
N ALA A 294 -15.43 34.11 5.52
CA ALA A 294 -15.56 33.34 4.29
C ALA A 294 -14.39 33.61 3.31
N PRO A 295 -13.49 32.64 3.07
CA PRO A 295 -12.68 32.68 1.87
C PRO A 295 -13.61 32.44 0.66
N SER A 296 -13.28 33.09 -0.46
CA SER A 296 -13.89 32.86 -1.77
C SER A 296 -13.96 31.36 -2.09
N SER A 297 -15.07 30.90 -2.68
CA SER A 297 -15.22 29.51 -3.12
C SER A 297 -13.98 29.04 -3.88
N THR A 298 -13.36 27.95 -3.43
CA THR A 298 -12.23 27.39 -4.15
C THR A 298 -12.78 26.69 -5.40
N ALA A 299 -12.51 27.24 -6.58
CA ALA A 299 -12.94 26.63 -7.83
C ALA A 299 -12.18 25.32 -8.05
N VAL A 300 -12.87 24.19 -7.96
CA VAL A 300 -12.29 22.85 -8.16
C VAL A 300 -12.64 22.34 -9.56
N ARG A 301 -11.69 21.74 -10.26
CA ARG A 301 -11.94 21.13 -11.59
C ARG A 301 -12.87 19.92 -11.48
N THR A 302 -13.98 19.97 -12.19
CA THR A 302 -15.03 18.93 -12.20
C THR A 302 -15.02 18.04 -13.45
N HIS A 303 -14.32 18.45 -14.52
CA HIS A 303 -14.30 17.74 -15.79
C HIS A 303 -13.18 16.71 -15.85
N PRO A 304 -13.48 15.42 -16.12
CA PRO A 304 -12.45 14.37 -16.21
C PRO A 304 -11.50 14.58 -17.39
N MET A 305 -10.24 14.16 -17.22
CA MET A 305 -9.23 14.23 -18.27
C MET A 305 -8.45 12.93 -18.41
N LYS A 306 -7.85 12.72 -19.60
CA LYS A 306 -6.87 11.64 -19.82
C LYS A 306 -5.49 12.26 -19.94
N ILE A 307 -4.59 11.94 -19.00
CA ILE A 307 -3.30 12.58 -18.88
C ILE A 307 -2.20 11.60 -18.45
N ARG A 308 -0.99 11.78 -18.98
CA ARG A 308 0.17 10.95 -18.60
C ARG A 308 0.79 11.46 -17.27
N PRO A 309 1.38 10.58 -16.44
CA PRO A 309 1.90 10.95 -15.12
C PRO A 309 2.87 12.15 -15.10
N GLY A 310 3.74 12.28 -16.11
CA GLY A 310 4.71 13.38 -16.18
C GLY A 310 4.09 14.78 -16.22
N LYS A 311 2.88 14.93 -16.80
CA LYS A 311 2.14 16.21 -16.80
C LYS A 311 1.10 16.28 -15.68
N ALA A 312 0.58 15.14 -15.24
CA ALA A 312 -0.47 15.05 -14.24
C ALA A 312 -0.04 15.64 -12.89
N ARG A 313 1.21 15.41 -12.47
CA ARG A 313 1.72 15.92 -11.19
C ARG A 313 1.59 17.45 -11.06
N LEU A 314 1.92 18.18 -12.11
CA LEU A 314 1.80 19.64 -12.13
C LEU A 314 0.32 20.08 -12.20
N LEU A 315 -0.48 19.45 -13.07
CA LEU A 315 -1.88 19.82 -13.27
C LEU A 315 -2.82 19.44 -12.11
N PHE A 316 -2.40 18.51 -11.25
CA PHE A 316 -3.12 18.11 -10.05
C PHE A 316 -2.55 18.76 -8.79
N ASP A 317 -1.60 19.70 -8.92
CA ASP A 317 -0.95 20.41 -7.81
C ASP A 317 -0.33 19.45 -6.78
N LEU A 318 0.51 18.52 -7.26
CA LEU A 318 1.10 17.46 -6.45
C LEU A 318 2.62 17.59 -6.27
N ASP A 319 3.12 17.20 -5.10
CA ASP A 319 4.54 17.13 -4.78
C ASP A 319 5.23 15.87 -5.38
N ALA A 320 6.53 15.71 -5.10
CA ALA A 320 7.31 14.56 -5.59
C ALA A 320 6.81 13.20 -5.08
N LEU A 321 6.10 13.18 -3.95
CA LEU A 321 5.46 12.00 -3.35
C LEU A 321 3.98 11.89 -3.73
N TRP A 322 3.54 12.63 -4.76
CA TRP A 322 2.16 12.62 -5.25
C TRP A 322 1.12 13.03 -4.20
N ARG A 323 1.51 13.89 -3.26
CA ARG A 323 0.60 14.47 -2.25
C ARG A 323 0.21 15.88 -2.68
N PRO A 324 -0.97 16.39 -2.30
CA PRO A 324 -1.32 17.80 -2.54
C PRO A 324 -0.24 18.74 -1.99
N THR A 325 0.12 19.76 -2.78
CA THR A 325 1.00 20.84 -2.31
C THR A 325 0.31 21.79 -1.34
N ALA A 326 -1.03 21.86 -1.42
CA ALA A 326 -1.90 22.57 -0.50
C ALA A 326 -3.14 21.72 -0.19
N TYR A 327 -3.66 21.85 1.04
CA TYR A 327 -4.87 21.15 1.48
C TYR A 327 -6.05 22.11 1.53
N THR A 328 -7.25 21.59 1.25
CA THR A 328 -8.47 22.40 1.26
C THR A 328 -9.00 22.53 2.69
N ALA A 329 -9.31 23.76 3.12
CA ALA A 329 -10.02 24.01 4.37
C ALA A 329 -11.53 23.77 4.17
N ASN A 330 -11.95 22.50 4.16
CA ASN A 330 -13.35 22.14 3.96
C ASN A 330 -14.25 22.69 5.08
N ARG A 331 -15.51 22.98 4.73
CA ARG A 331 -16.58 23.31 5.67
C ARG A 331 -17.74 22.34 5.46
N PHE A 332 -17.54 21.12 5.92
CA PHE A 332 -18.55 20.06 5.82
C PHE A 332 -19.76 20.38 6.70
N ARG A 333 -20.96 20.21 6.13
CA ARG A 333 -22.20 20.22 6.89
C ARG A 333 -22.45 18.85 7.54
N PRO A 334 -23.23 18.80 8.63
CA PRO A 334 -23.71 17.53 9.17
C PRO A 334 -24.36 16.67 8.07
N PRO A 335 -24.13 15.34 8.08
CA PRO A 335 -24.68 14.45 7.08
C PRO A 335 -26.21 14.57 6.99
N LEU A 336 -26.73 14.71 5.77
CA LEU A 336 -28.17 14.73 5.50
C LEU A 336 -28.48 13.71 4.40
N ARG A 337 -29.40 12.78 4.66
CA ARG A 337 -29.80 11.71 3.72
C ARG A 337 -28.59 10.96 3.14
N GLN A 338 -27.62 10.61 3.99
CA GLN A 338 -26.38 9.91 3.61
C GLN A 338 -25.48 10.69 2.62
N THR A 339 -25.61 12.01 2.59
CA THR A 339 -24.76 12.93 1.81
C THR A 339 -24.09 13.96 2.70
N ILE A 340 -22.91 14.43 2.28
CA ILE A 340 -22.14 15.45 2.99
C ILE A 340 -21.85 16.59 2.02
N ALA A 341 -22.41 17.77 2.30
CA ALA A 341 -22.14 18.98 1.52
C ALA A 341 -20.94 19.73 2.11
N ASP A 342 -20.09 20.28 1.24
CA ASP A 342 -18.97 21.13 1.61
C ASP A 342 -19.20 22.56 1.11
N ASN A 343 -19.39 23.49 2.04
CA ASN A 343 -19.60 24.90 1.73
C ASN A 343 -18.34 25.59 1.16
N ALA A 344 -17.15 25.02 1.31
CA ALA A 344 -15.92 25.61 0.79
C ALA A 344 -15.77 25.37 -0.72
N THR A 345 -16.15 24.18 -1.18
CA THR A 345 -15.97 23.73 -2.57
C THR A 345 -17.28 23.71 -3.38
N GLY A 346 -18.44 23.74 -2.72
CA GLY A 346 -19.75 23.56 -3.35
C GLY A 346 -20.02 22.11 -3.79
N LEU A 347 -19.19 21.16 -3.35
CA LEU A 347 -19.33 19.75 -3.64
C LEU A 347 -20.23 19.07 -2.60
N THR A 348 -21.06 18.15 -3.08
CA THR A 348 -21.80 17.20 -2.24
C THR A 348 -21.32 15.79 -2.51
N TRP A 349 -20.89 15.13 -1.45
CA TRP A 349 -20.30 13.80 -1.45
C TRP A 349 -21.27 12.74 -0.95
N GLN A 350 -21.17 11.54 -1.50
CA GLN A 350 -21.74 10.35 -0.89
C GLN A 350 -20.99 10.03 0.41
N GLN A 351 -21.71 9.85 1.53
CA GLN A 351 -21.10 9.62 2.84
C GLN A 351 -20.45 8.24 2.97
N ALA A 352 -21.18 7.18 2.60
CA ALA A 352 -20.74 5.81 2.83
C ALA A 352 -20.04 5.18 1.63
N GLY A 353 -20.08 5.80 0.44
CA GLY A 353 -19.52 5.25 -0.80
C GLY A 353 -20.04 3.84 -1.16
N SER A 354 -19.24 3.08 -1.94
CA SER A 354 -19.48 1.67 -2.23
C SER A 354 -19.12 0.76 -1.05
N ARG A 355 -19.98 -0.19 -0.67
CA ARG A 355 -19.71 -1.12 0.45
C ARG A 355 -18.49 -2.02 0.21
N TYR A 356 -18.26 -2.43 -1.04
CA TYR A 356 -17.15 -3.29 -1.44
C TYR A 356 -16.35 -2.61 -2.55
N PRO A 357 -15.05 -2.90 -2.67
CA PRO A 357 -14.24 -2.37 -3.75
C PRO A 357 -14.64 -3.00 -5.09
N VAL A 358 -14.59 -2.21 -6.16
CA VAL A 358 -15.03 -2.60 -7.50
C VAL A 358 -14.03 -2.16 -8.58
N THR A 359 -14.13 -2.78 -9.75
CA THR A 359 -13.38 -2.35 -10.95
C THR A 359 -13.83 -0.96 -11.40
N TRP A 360 -13.00 -0.29 -12.20
CA TRP A 360 -13.31 1.05 -12.69
C TRP A 360 -14.58 1.11 -13.55
N HIS A 361 -14.88 0.04 -14.30
CA HIS A 361 -16.10 -0.04 -15.09
C HIS A 361 -17.35 -0.22 -14.22
N GLN A 362 -17.28 -1.11 -13.22
CA GLN A 362 -18.36 -1.28 -12.24
C GLN A 362 -18.59 0.00 -11.42
N ALA A 363 -17.54 0.78 -11.13
CA ALA A 363 -17.67 2.06 -10.46
C ALA A 363 -18.60 3.02 -11.23
N LYS A 364 -18.45 3.10 -12.56
CA LYS A 364 -19.34 3.92 -13.39
C LYS A 364 -20.78 3.42 -13.40
N MET A 365 -20.98 2.10 -13.38
CA MET A 365 -22.30 1.50 -13.28
C MET A 365 -22.98 1.81 -11.94
N GLN A 366 -22.25 1.73 -10.83
CA GLN A 366 -22.78 2.09 -9.52
C GLN A 366 -23.18 3.57 -9.45
N VAL A 367 -22.37 4.47 -10.02
CA VAL A 367 -22.72 5.89 -10.11
C VAL A 367 -23.98 6.11 -10.95
N ALA A 368 -24.17 5.38 -12.05
CA ALA A 368 -25.41 5.44 -12.84
C ALA A 368 -26.62 4.98 -12.02
N GLN A 369 -26.50 3.89 -11.26
CA GLN A 369 -27.56 3.41 -10.36
C GLN A 369 -27.94 4.44 -9.29
N LEU A 370 -26.98 5.20 -8.74
CA LEU A 370 -27.28 6.30 -7.81
C LEU A 370 -28.17 7.38 -8.46
N ASN A 371 -27.98 7.64 -9.76
CA ASN A 371 -28.80 8.59 -10.49
C ASN A 371 -30.20 8.06 -10.75
N ASP A 372 -30.33 6.79 -11.14
CA ASP A 372 -31.62 6.14 -11.39
C ASP A 372 -32.49 6.13 -10.11
N MET A 373 -31.87 5.95 -8.95
CA MET A 373 -32.55 5.94 -7.64
C MET A 373 -32.71 7.32 -7.01
N ALA A 374 -32.27 8.39 -7.67
CA ALA A 374 -32.21 9.74 -7.13
C ALA A 374 -31.59 9.79 -5.71
N PHE A 375 -30.49 9.06 -5.49
CA PHE A 375 -29.88 8.88 -4.17
C PHE A 375 -29.62 10.23 -3.48
N GLY A 376 -30.01 10.36 -2.21
CA GLY A 376 -29.91 11.62 -1.46
C GLY A 376 -30.77 12.77 -2.03
N GLY A 377 -31.76 12.47 -2.89
CA GLY A 377 -32.57 13.45 -3.61
C GLY A 377 -31.88 14.07 -4.83
N ARG A 378 -30.89 13.38 -5.42
CA ARG A 378 -30.00 13.91 -6.45
C ARG A 378 -29.80 12.93 -7.61
N THR A 379 -29.73 13.44 -8.83
CA THR A 379 -29.64 12.64 -10.08
C THR A 379 -28.45 13.00 -10.96
N ARG A 380 -27.49 13.78 -10.43
CA ARG A 380 -26.28 14.22 -11.15
C ARG A 380 -25.00 13.75 -10.47
N TRP A 381 -25.04 12.57 -9.86
CA TRP A 381 -23.88 11.87 -9.34
C TRP A 381 -22.92 11.51 -10.47
N ARG A 382 -21.64 11.71 -10.20
CA ARG A 382 -20.53 11.32 -11.07
C ARG A 382 -19.37 10.78 -10.27
N LEU A 383 -18.50 10.05 -10.95
CA LEU A 383 -17.20 9.69 -10.40
C LEU A 383 -16.35 10.98 -10.28
N PRO A 384 -15.66 11.21 -9.14
CA PRO A 384 -14.94 12.46 -8.90
C PRO A 384 -13.64 12.55 -9.70
N THR A 385 -13.20 13.76 -10.00
CA THR A 385 -11.85 14.02 -10.53
C THR A 385 -10.80 13.93 -9.41
N ILE A 386 -9.52 13.89 -9.76
CA ILE A 386 -8.43 13.99 -8.79
C ILE A 386 -8.45 15.33 -8.07
N SER A 387 -8.81 16.42 -8.74
CA SER A 387 -8.89 17.73 -8.10
C SER A 387 -9.98 17.76 -7.02
N GLU A 388 -11.09 17.04 -7.22
CA GLU A 388 -12.14 16.90 -6.21
C GLU A 388 -11.73 15.96 -5.09
N LEU A 389 -11.20 14.77 -5.41
CA LEU A 389 -10.74 13.83 -4.39
C LEU A 389 -9.61 14.40 -3.53
N ALA A 390 -8.73 15.23 -4.10
CA ALA A 390 -7.67 15.91 -3.37
C ALA A 390 -8.22 16.84 -2.28
N THR A 391 -9.45 17.36 -2.42
CA THR A 391 -10.11 18.16 -1.37
C THR A 391 -10.51 17.34 -0.15
N LEU A 392 -10.54 16.01 -0.23
CA LEU A 392 -10.78 15.12 0.91
C LEU A 392 -9.49 14.75 1.64
N LEU A 393 -8.32 15.03 1.05
CA LEU A 393 -7.04 14.74 1.65
C LEU A 393 -6.72 15.75 2.75
N ARG A 394 -6.04 15.28 3.79
CA ARG A 394 -5.59 16.08 4.91
C ARG A 394 -4.11 15.78 5.18
N PRO A 395 -3.36 16.72 5.79
CA PRO A 395 -2.06 16.37 6.35
C PRO A 395 -2.24 15.28 7.42
N HIS A 396 -1.20 14.48 7.67
CA HIS A 396 -1.26 13.49 8.73
C HIS A 396 -1.60 14.17 10.07
N PRO A 397 -2.66 13.74 10.77
CA PRO A 397 -3.05 14.32 12.04
C PRO A 397 -1.94 14.09 13.07
N GLN A 398 -1.71 15.09 13.90
CA GLN A 398 -0.79 15.05 15.04
C GLN A 398 -1.49 15.69 16.25
N GLY A 399 -1.19 15.20 17.45
CA GLY A 399 -1.79 15.70 18.68
C GLY A 399 -3.32 15.70 18.67
N GLU A 400 -3.96 16.82 19.00
CA GLU A 400 -5.43 16.95 19.13
C GLU A 400 -6.19 16.66 17.81
N ALA A 401 -5.53 16.78 16.65
CA ALA A 401 -6.13 16.42 15.36
C ALA A 401 -6.38 14.91 15.20
N LEU A 402 -5.80 14.08 16.07
CA LEU A 402 -6.08 12.64 16.16
C LEU A 402 -7.51 12.35 16.66
N CYS A 403 -8.18 13.33 17.25
CA CYS A 403 -9.43 13.19 17.98
C CYS A 403 -10.67 13.65 17.19
N ILE A 404 -10.47 14.05 15.93
CA ILE A 404 -11.56 14.53 15.07
C ILE A 404 -12.38 13.35 14.54
N GLU A 405 -13.69 13.39 14.74
CA GLU A 405 -14.62 12.39 14.20
C GLU A 405 -14.59 12.37 12.66
N LEU A 406 -14.50 11.17 12.10
CA LEU A 406 -14.37 10.98 10.67
C LEU A 406 -15.74 10.93 10.00
N LEU A 407 -16.04 11.99 9.24
CA LEU A 407 -17.31 12.15 8.51
C LEU A 407 -17.53 11.08 7.43
N PHE A 408 -16.47 10.42 6.98
CA PHE A 408 -16.45 9.45 5.89
C PHE A 408 -16.00 8.07 6.38
N ASP A 409 -16.50 7.00 5.74
CA ASP A 409 -16.12 5.61 6.08
C ASP A 409 -14.63 5.35 5.83
N GLU A 410 -13.88 5.07 6.90
CA GLU A 410 -12.43 4.82 6.90
C GLU A 410 -12.01 3.58 6.12
N ARG A 411 -12.92 2.62 5.90
CA ARG A 411 -12.60 1.41 5.13
C ARG A 411 -12.33 1.73 3.66
N GLN A 412 -12.81 2.88 3.18
CA GLN A 412 -12.73 3.31 1.79
C GLN A 412 -11.45 4.05 1.49
N ARG A 413 -10.33 3.36 1.63
CA ARG A 413 -8.97 3.93 1.47
C ARG A 413 -8.62 4.33 0.05
N TRP A 414 -8.93 3.49 -0.94
CA TRP A 414 -8.57 3.73 -2.35
C TRP A 414 -9.82 4.14 -3.10
N LEU A 415 -9.89 5.38 -3.54
CA LEU A 415 -11.04 5.93 -4.26
C LEU A 415 -10.73 6.10 -5.74
N TRP A 416 -11.55 5.51 -6.60
CA TRP A 416 -11.43 5.68 -8.04
C TRP A 416 -11.69 7.12 -8.47
N SER A 417 -10.87 7.62 -9.40
CA SER A 417 -11.13 8.86 -10.13
C SER A 417 -11.72 8.61 -11.52
N ALA A 418 -12.45 9.60 -12.02
CA ALA A 418 -12.81 9.72 -13.42
C ALA A 418 -11.61 10.06 -14.32
N ASP A 419 -10.54 10.64 -13.76
CA ASP A 419 -9.33 10.95 -14.51
C ASP A 419 -8.58 9.69 -14.92
N ARG A 420 -8.15 9.65 -16.18
CA ARG A 420 -7.50 8.48 -16.78
C ARG A 420 -6.02 8.70 -17.02
N ARG A 421 -5.21 7.69 -16.67
CA ARG A 421 -3.77 7.66 -16.99
C ARG A 421 -3.51 7.17 -18.41
N SER A 422 -4.33 6.23 -18.89
CA SER A 422 -4.27 5.67 -20.24
C SER A 422 -5.67 5.20 -20.69
N PHE A 423 -5.75 4.42 -21.76
CA PHE A 423 -6.99 3.75 -22.16
C PHE A 423 -7.33 2.53 -21.30
N THR A 424 -6.41 2.10 -20.43
CA THR A 424 -6.53 0.87 -19.61
C THR A 424 -6.30 1.14 -18.13
N ALA A 425 -6.08 2.39 -17.73
CA ALA A 425 -5.76 2.77 -16.35
C ALA A 425 -6.36 4.13 -15.98
N ALA A 426 -6.78 4.23 -14.72
CA ALA A 426 -7.31 5.43 -14.10
C ALA A 426 -6.42 5.89 -12.93
N TYR A 427 -6.55 7.15 -12.56
CA TYR A 427 -5.99 7.65 -11.32
C TYR A 427 -6.91 7.26 -10.15
N TYR A 428 -6.31 7.18 -8.96
CA TYR A 428 -7.02 6.96 -7.71
C TYR A 428 -6.40 7.84 -6.61
N VAL A 429 -7.12 8.00 -5.52
CA VAL A 429 -6.61 8.64 -4.30
C VAL A 429 -6.58 7.63 -3.17
N ASP A 430 -5.45 7.54 -2.47
CA ASP A 430 -5.36 6.90 -1.17
C ASP A 430 -5.68 7.97 -0.11
N VAL A 431 -6.90 7.94 0.43
CA VAL A 431 -7.36 8.93 1.41
C VAL A 431 -6.71 8.76 2.78
N GLN A 432 -6.17 7.57 3.08
CA GLN A 432 -5.54 7.29 4.36
C GLN A 432 -4.06 7.73 4.38
N LEU A 433 -3.34 7.51 3.28
CA LEU A 433 -1.94 7.93 3.11
C LEU A 433 -1.79 9.28 2.40
N GLY A 434 -2.89 9.89 1.96
CA GLY A 434 -2.91 11.26 1.45
C GLY A 434 -2.21 11.44 0.10
N PHE A 435 -2.29 10.47 -0.81
CA PHE A 435 -1.59 10.55 -2.10
C PHE A 435 -2.44 10.15 -3.30
N VAL A 436 -2.04 10.62 -4.48
CA VAL A 436 -2.59 10.26 -5.78
C VAL A 436 -1.75 9.15 -6.43
N GLY A 437 -2.40 8.09 -6.86
CA GLY A 437 -1.77 7.01 -7.62
C GLY A 437 -2.50 6.75 -8.93
N TRP A 438 -2.06 5.74 -9.67
CA TRP A 438 -2.80 5.21 -10.81
C TRP A 438 -2.75 3.69 -10.81
N GLN A 439 -3.80 3.09 -11.35
CA GLN A 439 -3.87 1.65 -11.52
C GLN A 439 -4.73 1.27 -12.73
N ASP A 440 -4.52 0.08 -13.26
CA ASP A 440 -5.38 -0.47 -14.30
C ASP A 440 -6.83 -0.68 -13.84
N PHE A 441 -7.74 -0.79 -14.80
CA PHE A 441 -9.18 -0.84 -14.53
C PHE A 441 -9.66 -2.08 -13.77
N ASP A 442 -8.85 -3.14 -13.70
CA ASP A 442 -9.23 -4.38 -13.01
C ASP A 442 -8.94 -4.31 -11.51
N ALA A 443 -8.24 -3.28 -11.04
CA ALA A 443 -8.00 -3.11 -9.62
C ALA A 443 -9.32 -2.84 -8.85
N PRO A 444 -9.54 -3.55 -7.73
CA PRO A 444 -10.72 -3.36 -6.91
C PRO A 444 -10.51 -2.16 -5.96
N TYR A 445 -11.06 -1.00 -6.30
CA TYR A 445 -11.06 0.21 -5.45
C TYR A 445 -12.48 0.68 -5.14
N TYR A 446 -12.63 1.47 -4.10
CA TYR A 446 -13.91 2.01 -3.66
C TYR A 446 -14.37 3.19 -4.51
N VAL A 447 -15.66 3.48 -4.43
CA VAL A 447 -16.32 4.57 -5.13
C VAL A 447 -16.92 5.50 -4.10
N ARG A 448 -16.65 6.79 -4.26
CA ARG A 448 -17.34 7.86 -3.54
C ARG A 448 -17.83 8.85 -4.58
N ALA A 449 -19.13 8.79 -4.87
CA ALA A 449 -19.71 9.68 -5.86
C ALA A 449 -19.74 11.13 -5.36
N VAL A 450 -19.63 12.07 -6.29
CA VAL A 450 -19.73 13.50 -6.03
C VAL A 450 -20.74 14.13 -6.98
N CYS A 451 -21.34 15.23 -6.55
CA CYS A 451 -22.09 16.14 -7.42
C CYS A 451 -21.88 17.59 -6.97
N THR A 452 -22.19 18.54 -7.84
CA THR A 452 -22.20 19.98 -7.54
C THR A 452 -23.65 20.40 -7.38
N ASP A 453 -24.00 21.05 -6.27
CA ASP A 453 -25.37 21.44 -5.99
C ASP A 453 -25.91 22.42 -7.04
N ASN A 454 -27.07 22.08 -7.60
CA ASN A 454 -28.25 22.93 -7.48
C ASN A 454 -29.40 21.94 -7.23
N PRO A 455 -30.14 22.04 -6.11
CA PRO A 455 -31.37 21.29 -5.99
C PRO A 455 -32.24 21.67 -7.18
N THR A 456 -32.86 20.70 -7.82
CA THR A 456 -33.93 20.96 -8.78
C THR A 456 -34.89 21.95 -8.13
N ALA A 457 -34.95 23.17 -8.66
CA ALA A 457 -36.06 24.07 -8.44
C ALA A 457 -37.30 23.33 -8.93
N THR A 458 -37.92 22.57 -8.04
CA THR A 458 -39.27 22.08 -8.25
C THR A 458 -40.11 23.33 -8.28
N GLY A 459 -40.56 23.68 -9.49
CA GLY A 459 -41.42 24.82 -9.72
C GLY A 459 -42.61 24.70 -8.78
N ARG A 460 -42.70 25.63 -7.82
CA ARG A 460 -44.01 26.05 -7.32
C ARG A 460 -44.69 26.73 -8.51
N VAL A 461 -45.41 25.94 -9.29
CA VAL A 461 -46.58 26.45 -10.01
C VAL A 461 -47.58 26.78 -8.91
N SER A 462 -47.58 28.04 -8.48
CA SER A 462 -48.70 28.63 -7.77
C SER A 462 -49.89 28.63 -8.74
N GLY A 463 -50.79 27.67 -8.54
CA GLY A 463 -52.10 27.65 -9.17
C GLY A 463 -53.04 28.60 -8.43
N HIS A 464 -53.74 29.40 -9.26
CA HIS A 464 -54.91 30.25 -9.02
C HIS A 464 -54.79 31.43 -8.06
#